data_AF-A0A1Y3AXY5-F1
#
_entry.id   AF-A0A1Y3AXY5-F1
#
_cell.length_a   1.000
_cell.length_b   1.000
_cell.length_c   1.000
_cell.angle_alpha   90.00
_cell.angle_beta   90.00
_cell.angle_gamma   90.00
#
_symmetry.space_group_name_H-M   'P 1'
#
loop_
_entity.id
_entity.type
_entity.pdbx_description
1 polymer ?
#
loop_
_entity_poly.entity_id
_entity_poly.type
_entity_poly.pdbx_seq_one_letter_code
_entity_poly.pdbx_strand_id
1 'polypeptide(L)'
;MSYLHYLFIVYLMFHVLDRQIEYISRLDFLWAHKLKRERREARLMREVNQLLLRNILPIHVAQKFLTNPEQANSLYYEPYDSCAVMFAAIPNFFRFYTETKDNDDGLQYLYILNDIICEFDKLLILPQFKRRIEKIKTIGSTYMAASGLQPGRASIDVSVNGFF
;
A
#
# COMPACT_ATOMS: atom_id res chain seq x y z
N MET A 1 -28.94 -55.10 -43.98
CA MET A 1 -27.66 -55.10 -43.23
C MET A 1 -26.98 -53.74 -43.20
N SER A 2 -26.96 -52.98 -44.29
CA SER A 2 -26.30 -51.65 -44.37
C SER A 2 -26.89 -50.59 -43.42
N TYR A 3 -28.21 -50.56 -43.23
CA TYR A 3 -28.88 -49.60 -42.32
C TYR A 3 -28.50 -49.78 -40.84
N LEU A 4 -28.31 -51.04 -40.39
CA LEU A 4 -27.90 -51.32 -39.01
C LEU A 4 -26.47 -50.82 -38.73
N HIS A 5 -25.57 -50.93 -39.71
CA HIS A 5 -24.21 -50.40 -39.58
C HIS A 5 -24.21 -48.86 -39.50
N TYR A 6 -25.04 -48.20 -40.30
CA TYR A 6 -25.21 -46.74 -40.22
C TYR A 6 -25.73 -46.29 -38.85
N LEU A 7 -26.78 -46.93 -38.33
CA LEU A 7 -27.32 -46.62 -37.00
C LEU A 7 -26.28 -46.84 -35.89
N PHE A 8 -25.46 -47.89 -35.99
CA PHE A 8 -24.41 -48.16 -35.02
C PHE A 8 -23.33 -47.06 -34.99
N ILE A 9 -22.91 -46.57 -36.16
CA ILE A 9 -21.94 -45.47 -36.27
C ILE A 9 -22.52 -44.17 -35.68
N VAL A 10 -23.78 -43.86 -35.98
CA VAL A 10 -24.47 -42.68 -35.45
C VAL A 10 -24.58 -42.77 -33.92
N TYR A 11 -24.94 -43.93 -33.38
CA TYR A 11 -25.00 -44.15 -31.93
C TYR A 11 -23.64 -43.95 -31.26
N LEU A 12 -22.55 -44.51 -31.83
CA LEU A 12 -21.20 -44.29 -31.33
C LEU A 12 -20.80 -42.82 -31.38
N MET A 13 -21.16 -42.11 -32.44
CA MET A 13 -20.89 -40.68 -32.59
C MET A 13 -21.60 -39.86 -31.51
N PHE A 14 -22.89 -40.10 -31.27
CA PHE A 14 -23.64 -39.48 -30.16
C PHE A 14 -23.01 -39.79 -28.79
N HIS A 15 -22.61 -41.04 -28.55
CA HIS A 15 -21.95 -41.42 -27.30
C HIS A 15 -20.60 -40.71 -27.11
N VAL A 16 -19.83 -40.50 -28.19
CA VAL A 16 -18.57 -39.74 -28.12
C VAL A 16 -18.83 -38.25 -27.86
N LEU A 17 -19.83 -37.66 -28.52
CA LEU A 17 -20.21 -36.26 -28.30
C LEU A 17 -20.64 -36.01 -26.86
N ASP A 18 -21.47 -36.89 -26.29
CA ASP A 18 -21.95 -36.75 -24.91
C ASP A 18 -20.78 -36.75 -23.91
N ARG A 19 -19.82 -37.67 -24.10
CA ARG A 19 -18.58 -37.73 -23.32
C ARG A 19 -17.71 -36.49 -23.50
N GLN A 20 -17.63 -35.94 -24.71
CA GLN A 20 -16.87 -34.71 -24.96
C GLN A 20 -17.50 -33.50 -24.27
N ILE A 21 -18.83 -33.38 -24.31
CA ILE A 21 -19.56 -32.30 -23.62
C ILE A 21 -19.32 -32.37 -22.11
N GLU A 22 -19.43 -33.56 -21.51
CA GLU A 22 -19.15 -33.75 -20.10
C GLU A 22 -17.70 -33.37 -19.75
N TYR A 23 -16.74 -33.79 -20.58
CA TYR A 23 -15.33 -33.48 -20.38
C TYR A 23 -15.06 -31.97 -20.44
N ILE A 24 -15.59 -31.28 -21.46
CA ILE A 24 -15.44 -29.83 -21.64
C ILE A 24 -16.09 -29.11 -20.46
N SER A 25 -17.30 -29.50 -20.05
CA SER A 25 -18.01 -28.90 -18.91
C SER A 25 -17.20 -28.99 -17.60
N ARG A 26 -16.59 -30.15 -17.34
CA ARG A 26 -15.70 -30.34 -16.18
C ARG A 26 -14.45 -29.48 -16.27
N LEU A 27 -13.83 -29.38 -17.45
CA LEU A 27 -12.68 -28.51 -17.67
C LEU A 27 -13.02 -27.04 -17.47
N ASP A 28 -14.13 -26.58 -18.05
CA ASP A 28 -14.60 -25.21 -17.90
C ASP A 28 -14.88 -24.86 -16.43
N PHE A 29 -15.49 -25.79 -15.69
CA PHE A 29 -15.68 -25.62 -14.25
C PHE A 29 -14.34 -25.48 -13.50
N LEU A 30 -13.37 -26.35 -13.78
CA LEU A 30 -12.05 -26.31 -13.15
C LEU A 30 -11.29 -25.02 -13.49
N TRP A 31 -11.33 -24.57 -14.75
CA TRP A 31 -10.72 -23.31 -15.17
C TRP A 31 -11.41 -22.11 -14.56
N ALA A 32 -12.75 -22.06 -14.55
CA ALA A 32 -13.50 -21.00 -13.90
C ALA A 32 -13.16 -20.93 -12.39
N HIS A 33 -13.03 -22.07 -11.73
CA HIS A 33 -12.64 -22.14 -10.33
C HIS A 33 -11.20 -21.65 -10.11
N LYS A 34 -10.25 -22.12 -10.92
CA LYS A 34 -8.83 -21.71 -10.85
C LYS A 34 -8.67 -20.21 -11.12
N LEU A 35 -9.28 -19.69 -12.17
CA LEU A 35 -9.29 -18.26 -12.50
C LEU A 35 -9.90 -17.42 -11.38
N LYS A 36 -10.99 -17.89 -10.76
CA LYS A 36 -11.60 -17.20 -9.61
C LYS A 36 -10.66 -17.14 -8.41
N ARG A 37 -9.90 -18.22 -8.15
CA ARG A 37 -8.90 -18.25 -7.08
C ARG A 37 -7.74 -17.31 -7.37
N GLU A 38 -7.13 -17.40 -8.56
CA GLU A 38 -6.03 -16.53 -8.97
C GLU A 38 -6.44 -15.05 -8.96
N ARG A 39 -7.66 -14.74 -9.41
CA ARG A 39 -8.20 -13.36 -9.35
C ARG A 39 -8.36 -12.86 -7.92
N ARG A 40 -8.77 -13.74 -6.99
CA ARG A 40 -8.87 -13.39 -5.56
C ARG A 40 -7.49 -13.13 -4.97
N GLU A 41 -6.53 -14.01 -5.22
CA GLU A 41 -5.16 -13.86 -4.73
C GLU A 41 -4.50 -12.59 -5.29
N ALA A 42 -4.64 -12.34 -6.59
CA ALA A 42 -4.14 -11.12 -7.22
C ALA A 42 -4.78 -9.85 -6.64
N ARG A 43 -6.08 -9.90 -6.28
CA ARG A 43 -6.76 -8.78 -5.61
C ARG A 43 -6.20 -8.54 -4.20
N LEU A 44 -6.06 -9.60 -3.40
CA LEU A 44 -5.50 -9.51 -2.06
C LEU A 44 -4.07 -8.96 -2.09
N MET A 45 -3.25 -9.45 -3.00
CA MET A 45 -1.87 -8.98 -3.18
C MET A 45 -1.83 -7.48 -3.52
N ARG A 46 -2.75 -7.01 -4.39
CA ARG A 46 -2.86 -5.58 -4.71
C ARG A 46 -3.29 -4.75 -3.51
N GLU A 47 -4.26 -5.20 -2.74
CA GLU A 47 -4.73 -4.51 -1.53
C GLU A 47 -3.62 -4.40 -0.48
N VAL A 48 -2.87 -5.49 -0.25
CA VAL A 48 -1.70 -5.50 0.64
C VAL A 48 -0.61 -4.54 0.15
N ASN A 49 -0.25 -4.59 -1.13
CA ASN A 49 0.77 -3.69 -1.70
C ASN A 49 0.36 -2.21 -1.58
N GLN A 50 -0.92 -1.89 -1.80
CA GLN A 50 -1.42 -0.53 -1.62
C GLN A 50 -1.32 -0.06 -0.16
N LEU A 51 -1.65 -0.92 0.80
CA LEU A 51 -1.52 -0.60 2.22
C LEU A 51 -0.06 -0.37 2.61
N LEU A 52 0.85 -1.25 2.18
CA LEU A 52 2.28 -1.11 2.45
C LEU A 52 2.85 0.18 1.86
N LEU A 53 2.51 0.51 0.61
CA LEU A 53 2.99 1.74 -0.02
C LEU A 53 2.49 3.00 0.70
N ARG A 54 1.24 3.01 1.16
CA ARG A 54 0.68 4.14 1.91
C ARG A 54 1.23 4.28 3.33
N ASN A 55 1.84 3.22 3.87
CA ASN A 55 2.50 3.26 5.18
C ASN A 55 3.94 3.80 5.09
N ILE A 56 4.60 3.65 3.94
CA ILE A 56 6.00 4.07 3.74
C ILE A 56 6.07 5.45 3.08
N LEU A 57 5.13 5.74 2.17
CA LEU A 57 5.12 6.98 1.39
C LEU A 57 3.91 7.85 1.75
N PRO A 58 4.05 9.18 1.68
CA PRO A 58 2.90 10.09 1.70
C PRO A 58 1.86 9.70 0.65
N ILE A 59 0.58 9.90 0.95
CA ILE A 59 -0.55 9.43 0.12
C ILE A 59 -0.43 9.89 -1.33
N HIS A 60 -0.03 11.14 -1.55
CA HIS A 60 0.08 11.74 -2.88
C HIS A 60 1.23 11.12 -3.70
N VAL A 61 2.35 10.81 -3.05
CA VAL A 61 3.50 10.13 -3.67
C VAL A 61 3.15 8.67 -3.98
N ALA A 62 2.51 7.97 -3.03
CA ALA A 62 2.09 6.58 -3.22
C ALA A 62 1.17 6.42 -4.43
N GLN A 63 0.23 7.37 -4.65
CA GLN A 63 -0.66 7.35 -5.79
C GLN A 63 0.09 7.44 -7.12
N LYS A 64 1.13 8.27 -7.22
CA LYS A 64 1.95 8.39 -8.43
C LYS A 64 2.62 7.07 -8.82
N PHE A 65 3.21 6.36 -7.84
CA PHE A 65 3.85 5.07 -8.08
C PHE A 65 2.85 3.94 -8.38
N LEU A 66 1.65 4.00 -7.79
CA LEU A 66 0.57 3.05 -8.10
C LEU A 66 0.00 3.26 -9.52
N THR A 67 -0.03 4.50 -10.01
CA THR A 67 -0.53 4.83 -11.35
C THR A 67 0.53 4.61 -12.44
N ASN A 68 1.81 4.83 -12.13
CA ASN A 68 2.88 4.77 -13.11
C ASN A 68 4.03 3.83 -12.65
N PRO A 69 3.85 2.50 -12.75
CA PRO A 69 4.81 1.53 -12.25
C PRO A 69 6.16 1.57 -12.98
N GLU A 70 6.21 2.07 -14.22
CA GLU A 70 7.45 2.32 -14.97
C GLU A 70 8.39 3.31 -14.24
N GLN A 71 7.84 4.21 -13.42
CA GLN A 71 8.62 5.16 -12.63
C GLN A 71 9.06 4.60 -11.27
N ALA A 72 8.72 3.36 -10.92
CA ALA A 72 9.06 2.79 -9.61
C ALA A 72 10.56 2.77 -9.30
N ASN A 73 11.40 2.69 -10.33
CA ASN A 73 12.87 2.71 -10.18
C ASN A 73 13.48 4.12 -10.24
N SER A 74 12.67 5.17 -10.42
CA SER A 74 13.14 6.56 -10.51
C SER A 74 13.03 7.29 -9.18
N LEU A 75 14.00 8.15 -8.89
CA LEU A 75 13.97 9.02 -7.72
C LEU A 75 12.84 10.05 -7.85
N TYR A 76 12.00 10.16 -6.83
CA TYR A 76 10.96 11.19 -6.75
C TYR A 76 11.47 12.43 -6.00
N TYR A 77 11.28 13.61 -6.58
CA TYR A 77 11.44 14.89 -5.90
C TYR A 77 10.41 15.90 -6.42
N GLU A 78 9.97 16.83 -5.57
CA GLU A 78 9.05 17.93 -5.90
C GLU A 78 9.49 19.18 -5.11
N PRO A 79 9.64 20.35 -5.77
CA PRO A 79 9.94 21.61 -5.09
C PRO A 79 8.69 22.15 -4.38
N TYR A 80 8.87 22.80 -3.23
CA TYR A 80 7.80 23.49 -2.49
C TYR A 80 8.26 24.92 -2.16
N ASP A 81 7.41 25.91 -2.43
CA ASP A 81 7.72 27.33 -2.20
C ASP A 81 7.72 27.71 -0.72
N SER A 82 6.84 27.08 0.07
CA SER A 82 6.70 27.34 1.50
C SER A 82 6.36 26.05 2.25
N CYS A 83 7.25 25.67 3.17
CA CYS A 83 7.05 24.55 4.08
C CYS A 83 7.56 24.89 5.48
N ALA A 84 6.96 24.29 6.50
CA ALA A 84 7.43 24.40 7.88
C ALA A 84 7.85 23.03 8.38
N VAL A 85 8.96 22.96 9.12
CA VAL A 85 9.50 21.72 9.69
C VAL A 85 9.63 21.88 11.20
N MET A 86 9.19 20.88 11.94
CA MET A 86 9.25 20.81 13.39
C MET A 86 10.16 19.66 13.83
N PHE A 87 10.99 19.94 14.84
CA PHE A 87 11.75 18.94 15.58
C PHE A 87 11.35 19.01 17.05
N ALA A 88 10.94 17.88 17.62
CA ALA A 88 10.65 17.74 19.04
C ALA A 88 11.50 16.61 19.61
N ALA A 89 12.44 16.93 20.48
CA ALA A 89 13.38 15.96 21.06
C ALA A 89 13.19 15.86 22.57
N ILE A 90 13.20 14.63 23.10
CA ILE A 90 13.28 14.41 24.55
C ILE A 90 14.75 14.57 24.95
N PRO A 91 15.11 15.61 25.72
CA PRO A 91 16.49 15.84 26.12
C PRO A 91 16.95 14.74 27.07
N ASN A 92 18.24 14.39 27.01
CA ASN A 92 18.89 13.44 27.92
C ASN A 92 18.29 12.02 27.97
N PHE A 93 17.43 11.63 27.03
CA PHE A 93 16.81 10.29 27.03
C PHE A 93 17.85 9.15 27.15
N PHE A 94 18.93 9.22 26.36
CA PHE A 94 20.01 8.23 26.41
C PHE A 94 20.86 8.25 27.69
N ARG A 95 20.84 9.33 28.48
CA ARG A 95 21.53 9.36 29.78
C ARG A 95 20.76 8.63 30.86
N PHE A 96 19.44 8.59 30.75
CA PHE A 96 18.57 7.82 31.63
C PHE A 96 18.40 6.37 31.18
N TYR A 97 18.83 6.05 29.95
CA TYR A 97 18.85 4.70 29.44
C TYR A 97 19.96 3.88 30.10
N THR A 98 19.58 2.95 30.97
CA THR A 98 20.48 1.97 31.57
C THR A 98 20.05 0.57 31.19
N GLU A 99 20.91 -0.14 30.45
CA GLU A 99 20.75 -1.57 30.18
C GLU A 99 21.29 -2.35 31.39
N THR A 100 20.38 -2.77 32.26
CA THR A 100 20.68 -3.68 33.37
C THR A 100 19.72 -4.86 33.31
N LYS A 101 20.19 -6.04 33.74
CA LYS A 101 19.36 -7.25 33.79
C LYS A 101 18.11 -7.08 34.67
N ASP A 102 18.19 -6.21 35.67
CA ASP A 102 17.07 -5.87 36.56
C ASP A 102 16.03 -4.96 35.89
N ASN A 103 16.38 -4.32 34.78
CA ASN A 103 15.52 -3.40 34.03
C ASN A 103 15.14 -3.94 32.63
N ASP A 104 15.06 -5.26 32.51
CA ASP A 104 14.69 -5.94 31.26
C ASP A 104 15.54 -5.45 30.06
N ASP A 105 16.86 -5.31 30.27
CA ASP A 105 17.82 -4.83 29.26
C ASP A 105 17.45 -3.44 28.65
N GLY A 106 16.79 -2.58 29.45
CA GLY A 106 16.41 -1.23 29.03
C GLY A 106 15.14 -1.16 28.18
N LEU A 107 14.43 -2.28 27.98
CA LEU A 107 13.21 -2.36 27.18
C LEU A 107 12.10 -1.45 27.70
N GLN A 108 12.00 -1.25 29.02
CA GLN A 108 11.03 -0.37 29.65
C GLN A 108 11.13 1.09 29.16
N TYR A 109 12.35 1.59 28.95
CA TYR A 109 12.55 2.94 28.43
C TYR A 109 12.10 3.07 26.97
N LEU A 110 12.31 2.01 26.17
CA LEU A 110 11.84 1.95 24.79
C LEU A 110 10.31 1.89 24.72
N TYR A 111 9.64 1.20 25.64
CA TYR A 111 8.18 1.22 25.74
C TYR A 111 7.66 2.62 26.05
N ILE A 112 8.24 3.32 27.03
CA ILE A 112 7.85 4.70 27.35
C ILE A 112 8.06 5.62 26.14
N LEU A 113 9.18 5.48 25.43
CA LEU A 113 9.42 6.27 24.23
C LEU A 113 8.40 5.97 23.14
N ASN A 114 8.10 4.68 22.92
CA ASN A 114 7.09 4.25 21.97
C ASN A 114 5.71 4.81 22.33
N ASP A 115 5.33 4.81 23.61
CA ASP A 115 4.06 5.37 24.08
C ASP A 115 3.98 6.87 23.79
N ILE A 116 5.04 7.62 24.07
CA ILE A 116 5.11 9.06 23.75
C ILE A 116 4.98 9.29 22.23
N ILE A 117 5.68 8.50 21.41
CA ILE A 117 5.58 8.58 19.94
C ILE A 117 4.15 8.25 19.48
N CYS A 118 3.52 7.23 20.07
CA CYS A 118 2.13 6.86 19.77
C CYS A 118 1.16 8.00 20.11
N GLU A 119 1.36 8.71 21.21
CA GLU A 119 0.56 9.89 21.54
C GLU A 119 0.74 11.02 20.53
N PHE A 120 1.96 11.29 20.06
CA PHE A 120 2.18 12.25 18.96
C PHE A 120 1.49 11.81 17.67
N ASP A 121 1.55 10.51 17.33
CA ASP A 121 0.90 9.98 16.14
C ASP A 121 -0.63 10.08 16.22
N LYS A 122 -1.22 9.94 17.41
CA LYS A 122 -2.67 10.19 17.62
C LYS A 122 -3.05 11.64 17.34
N LEU A 123 -2.20 12.61 17.67
CA LEU A 123 -2.47 14.03 17.35
C LEU A 123 -2.58 14.26 15.84
N LEU A 124 -1.80 13.55 15.02
CA LEU A 124 -1.89 13.67 13.55
C LEU A 124 -3.22 13.16 12.98
N ILE A 125 -3.93 12.30 13.70
CA ILE A 125 -5.23 11.77 13.27
C ILE A 125 -6.35 12.79 13.48
N LEU A 126 -6.13 13.79 14.37
CA LEU A 126 -7.13 14.81 14.66
C LEU A 126 -7.51 15.60 13.39
N PRO A 127 -8.80 15.94 13.18
CA PRO A 127 -9.28 16.54 11.94
C PRO A 127 -8.53 17.81 11.52
N GLN A 128 -8.09 18.61 12.50
CA GLN A 128 -7.35 19.86 12.28
C GLN A 128 -5.92 19.64 11.74
N PHE A 129 -5.28 18.52 12.08
CA PHE A 129 -3.89 18.22 11.73
C PHE A 129 -3.78 17.23 10.57
N LYS A 130 -4.74 16.31 10.42
CA LYS A 130 -4.75 15.20 9.46
C LYS A 130 -4.43 15.57 8.01
N ARG A 131 -4.81 16.77 7.57
CA ARG A 131 -4.57 17.22 6.19
C ARG A 131 -3.36 18.15 6.05
N ARG A 132 -2.80 18.65 7.15
CA ARG A 132 -1.84 19.76 7.15
C ARG A 132 -0.46 19.35 7.59
N ILE A 133 -0.36 18.39 8.53
CA ILE A 133 0.89 17.97 9.13
C ILE A 133 1.16 16.52 8.73
N GLU A 134 2.36 16.27 8.21
CA GLU A 134 2.86 14.94 7.90
C GLU A 134 4.08 14.62 8.78
N LYS A 135 4.08 13.43 9.40
CA LYS A 135 5.25 12.88 10.07
C LYS A 135 6.30 12.56 9.01
N ILE A 136 7.53 13.04 9.19
CA ILE A 136 8.64 12.67 8.31
C ILE A 136 9.28 11.40 8.82
N LYS A 137 9.73 11.39 10.08
CA LYS A 137 10.39 10.25 10.73
C LYS A 137 10.56 10.48 12.21
N THR A 138 10.94 9.41 12.90
CA THR A 138 11.55 9.47 14.23
C THR A 138 13.03 9.12 14.13
N ILE A 139 13.87 9.82 14.88
CA ILE A 139 15.31 9.54 14.99
C ILE A 139 15.64 9.49 16.48
N GLY A 140 15.81 8.28 17.03
CA GLY A 140 15.97 8.10 18.47
C GLY A 140 14.81 8.72 19.24
N SER A 141 15.11 9.64 20.16
CA SER A 141 14.13 10.40 20.94
C SER A 141 13.59 11.67 20.25
N THR A 142 13.92 11.88 18.97
CA THR A 142 13.49 13.06 18.19
C THR A 142 12.38 12.72 17.22
N TYR A 143 11.26 13.43 17.33
CA TYR A 143 10.13 13.38 16.43
C TYR A 143 10.22 14.51 15.39
N MET A 144 10.10 14.16 14.11
CA MET A 144 10.18 15.11 12.99
C MET A 144 8.86 15.12 12.21
N ALA A 145 8.29 16.30 12.03
CA ALA A 145 7.09 16.50 11.23
C ALA A 145 7.20 17.77 10.38
N ALA A 146 6.43 17.84 9.31
CA ALA A 146 6.38 19.01 8.44
C ALA A 146 4.95 19.36 8.04
N SER A 147 4.77 20.61 7.62
CA SER A 147 3.53 21.16 7.12
C SER A 147 3.79 21.89 5.81
N GLY A 148 2.76 21.93 4.95
CA GLY A 148 2.83 22.56 3.64
C GLY A 148 3.20 21.61 2.49
N LEU A 149 3.37 20.31 2.75
CA LEU A 149 3.71 19.27 1.76
C LEU A 149 2.51 18.80 0.90
N GLN A 150 1.49 19.64 0.74
CA GLN A 150 0.33 19.28 -0.08
C GLN A 150 0.69 19.38 -1.57
N PRO A 151 0.36 18.37 -2.39
CA PRO A 151 0.69 18.36 -3.81
C PRO A 151 0.04 19.53 -4.55
N GLY A 152 0.75 20.12 -5.53
CA GLY A 152 0.23 21.18 -6.40
C GLY A 152 0.28 22.61 -5.82
N ARG A 153 1.00 22.82 -4.72
CA ARG A 153 1.23 24.18 -4.17
C ARG A 153 2.35 24.96 -4.86
N ALA A 154 3.22 24.29 -5.61
CA ALA A 154 4.34 24.92 -6.33
C ALA A 154 3.91 25.74 -7.58
N SER A 155 2.61 25.85 -7.87
CA SER A 155 2.12 26.45 -9.12
C SER A 155 0.87 27.33 -8.93
N ILE A 156 0.88 28.23 -7.94
CA ILE A 156 -0.17 29.27 -7.84
C ILE A 156 0.39 30.70 -8.01
N ASP A 157 1.69 30.95 -7.79
CA ASP A 157 2.21 32.33 -7.76
C ASP A 157 2.95 32.85 -9.02
N VAL A 158 3.02 32.09 -10.12
CA VAL A 158 3.70 32.58 -11.35
C VAL A 158 2.74 33.26 -12.35
N SER A 159 1.43 33.19 -12.17
CA SER A 159 0.44 33.71 -13.15
C SER A 159 -0.28 35.00 -12.77
N VAL A 160 0.05 35.67 -11.66
CA VAL A 160 -0.68 36.90 -11.23
C VAL A 160 0.17 38.19 -11.27
N ASN A 161 1.49 38.12 -11.44
CA ASN A 161 2.35 39.31 -11.53
C ASN A 161 2.81 39.64 -12.97
N GLY A 162 2.02 39.26 -13.97
CA GLY A 162 2.31 39.43 -15.39
C GLY A 162 1.40 40.41 -16.15
N PHE A 163 0.75 41.34 -15.46
CA PHE A 163 0.02 42.44 -16.11
C PHE A 163 0.55 43.79 -15.63
N PHE A 164 1.46 44.36 -16.43
CA PHE A 164 1.35 45.78 -16.79
C PHE A 164 0.07 45.97 -17.63
#